data_AF-A0A3C0ACC3-F1
#
_entry.id   AF-A0A3C0ACC3-F1
#
_cell.length_a   1.000
_cell.length_b   1.000
_cell.length_c   1.000
_cell.angle_alpha   90.00
_cell.angle_beta   90.00
_cell.angle_gamma   90.00
#
_symmetry.space_group_name_H-M   'P 1'
#
loop_
_entity.id
_entity.type
_entity.pdbx_description
1 polymer ?
#
loop_
_entity_poly.entity_id
_entity_poly.type
_entity_poly.pdbx_seq_one_letter_code
_entity_poly.pdbx_strand_id
1 'polypeptide(L)' 'MGPAFTWTGVGLLLVVWISTAALQVPRHHVLASRFAPRQIRGLVISNWVRTIAWTGRGLLLLVYLFQTFPDR' A
#
# COMPACT_ATOMS: atom_id res chain seq x y z
N MET A 1 17.04 10.28 12.01
CA MET A 1 15.64 9.81 12.20
C MET A 1 15.60 8.70 13.24
N GLY A 2 14.59 8.68 14.11
CA GLY A 2 14.47 7.69 15.18
C GLY A 2 13.91 6.34 14.70
N PRO A 3 14.02 5.28 15.52
CA PRO A 3 13.53 3.93 15.19
C PRO A 3 12.03 3.92 14.83
N ALA A 4 11.23 4.79 15.45
CA ALA A 4 9.81 4.93 15.16
C ALA A 4 9.53 5.24 13.67
N PHE A 5 10.37 6.04 13.00
CA PHE A 5 10.19 6.38 11.58
C PHE A 5 10.36 5.15 10.68
N THR A 6 11.42 4.38 10.93
CA THR A 6 11.71 3.13 10.20
C THR A 6 10.59 2.11 10.41
N TRP A 7 10.13 1.95 11.66
CA TRP A 7 9.04 1.04 11.99
C TRP A 7 7.71 1.45 11.38
N THR A 8 7.42 2.75 11.26
CA THR A 8 6.24 3.23 10.50
C THR A 8 6.33 2.82 9.03
N GLY A 9 7.51 2.95 8.40
CA GLY A 9 7.73 2.48 7.04
C GLY A 9 7.52 0.98 6.88
N VAL A 10 8.03 0.17 7.81
CA VAL A 10 7.83 -1.29 7.85
C VAL A 10 6.34 -1.65 8.06
N GLY A 11 5.65 -0.96 8.97
CA GLY A 11 4.23 -1.16 9.21
C GLY A 11 3.37 -0.90 7.97
N LEU A 12 3.65 0.18 7.24
CA LEU A 12 2.98 0.47 5.97
C LEU A 12 3.22 -0.65 4.93
N LEU A 13 4.42 -1.23 4.90
CA LEU A 13 4.72 -2.35 4.00
C LEU A 13 3.93 -3.61 4.38
N LEU A 14 3.82 -3.91 5.67
CA LEU A 14 3.02 -5.03 6.16
C LEU A 14 1.54 -4.85 5.80
N VAL A 15 1.00 -3.64 5.93
CA VAL A 15 -0.38 -3.33 5.49
C VAL A 15 -0.54 -3.58 3.98
N VAL A 16 0.43 -3.17 3.16
CA VAL A 16 0.41 -3.45 1.72
C VAL A 16 0.42 -4.96 1.45
N TRP A 17 1.30 -5.72 2.09
CA TRP A 17 1.40 -7.17 1.89
C TRP A 17 0.16 -7.92 2.36
N ILE A 18 -0.34 -7.62 3.56
CA ILE A 18 -1.54 -8.27 4.11
C ILE A 18 -2.75 -7.92 3.25
N SER A 19 -2.93 -6.66 2.84
CA SER A 19 -4.03 -6.28 1.94
C SER A 19 -3.93 -6.99 0.59
N THR A 20 -2.71 -7.23 0.08
CA THR A 20 -2.51 -7.96 -1.18
C THR A 20 -2.89 -9.42 -1.04
N ALA A 21 -2.32 -10.12 -0.05
CA ALA A 21 -2.54 -11.54 0.16
C ALA A 21 -4.00 -11.86 0.55
N ALA A 22 -4.59 -11.07 1.45
CA ALA A 22 -5.93 -11.35 1.98
C ALA A 22 -7.06 -10.79 1.10
N LEU A 23 -6.84 -9.68 0.39
CA LEU A 23 -7.92 -9.02 -0.36
C LEU A 23 -7.79 -9.13 -1.87
N GLN A 24 -6.59 -8.96 -2.42
CA GLN A 24 -6.41 -8.88 -3.88
C GLN A 24 -6.25 -10.27 -4.50
N VAL A 25 -5.44 -11.16 -3.92
CA VAL A 25 -5.24 -12.52 -4.44
C VAL A 25 -6.56 -13.30 -4.55
N PRO A 26 -7.41 -13.40 -3.51
CA PRO A 26 -8.66 -14.16 -3.60
C PRO A 26 -9.64 -13.54 -4.61
N ARG A 27 -9.69 -12.20 -4.68
CA ARG A 27 -10.57 -11.48 -5.62
C ARG A 27 -10.12 -11.66 -7.07
N HIS A 28 -8.82 -11.73 -7.33
CA HIS A 28 -8.30 -12.05 -8.66
C HIS A 28 -8.67 -13.46 -9.10
N HIS A 29 -8.58 -14.45 -8.22
CA HIS A 29 -9.03 -15.82 -8.52
C HIS A 29 -10.53 -15.88 -8.85
N VAL A 30 -11.36 -15.18 -8.07
CA VAL A 30 -12.80 -15.10 -8.33
C VAL A 30 -13.07 -14.42 -9.68
N LEU A 31 -12.40 -13.31 -9.98
CA LEU A 31 -12.60 -12.58 -11.24
C LEU A 31 -12.13 -13.39 -12.47
N ALA A 32 -11.05 -14.16 -12.33
CA ALA A 32 -10.56 -15.07 -13.37
C ALA A 32 -11.56 -16.21 -13.66
N SER A 33 -12.28 -16.70 -12.64
CA SER A 33 -13.31 -17.73 -12.82
C SER A 33 -14.64 -17.19 -13.36
N ARG A 34 -15.03 -15.97 -12.99
CA ARG A 34 -16.30 -15.36 -13.37
C ARG A 34 -16.18 -13.84 -13.40
N PHE A 35 -16.22 -13.30 -14.62
CA PHE A 35 -16.19 -11.85 -14.81
C PHE A 35 -17.54 -11.25 -14.44
N ALA A 36 -17.60 -10.46 -13.38
CA ALA A 36 -18.79 -9.73 -13.01
C ALA A 36 -18.45 -8.32 -12.47
N PRO A 37 -19.19 -7.27 -12.87
CA PRO A 37 -18.84 -5.87 -12.54
C PRO A 37 -18.80 -5.56 -11.03
N ARG A 38 -19.56 -6.30 -10.22
CA ARG A 38 -19.61 -6.11 -8.76
C ARG A 38 -18.28 -6.48 -8.09
N GLN A 39 -17.57 -7.47 -8.63
CA GLN A 39 -16.29 -7.97 -8.15
C GLN A 39 -15.17 -6.97 -8.44
N ILE A 40 -15.23 -6.29 -9.60
CA ILE A 40 -14.31 -5.21 -9.96
C ILE A 40 -14.42 -4.05 -8.96
N ARG A 41 -15.64 -3.65 -8.57
CA ARG A 41 -15.83 -2.59 -7.57
C ARG A 41 -15.21 -2.95 -6.22
N GLY A 42 -15.34 -4.21 -5.81
CA GLY A 42 -14.67 -4.73 -4.60
C GLY A 42 -13.14 -4.69 -4.71
N LEU A 43 -12.60 -4.95 -5.90
CA LEU A 43 -11.16 -4.86 -6.16
C LEU A 43 -10.65 -3.41 -6.07
N VAL A 44 -11.35 -2.46 -6.69
CA VAL A 44 -11.01 -1.03 -6.61
C VAL A 44 -11.02 -0.53 -5.17
N ILE A 45 -12.06 -0.86 -4.39
CA ILE A 45 -12.13 -0.49 -2.96
C ILE A 45 -10.95 -1.09 -2.18
N SER A 46 -10.63 -2.36 -2.41
CA SER A 46 -9.47 -2.98 -1.74
C SER A 46 -8.13 -2.39 -2.19
N ASN A 47 -8.06 -1.81 -3.38
CA ASN A 47 -6.86 -1.19 -3.90
C ASN A 47 -6.59 0.20 -3.28
N TRP A 48 -7.63 0.90 -2.82
CA TRP A 48 -7.47 2.17 -2.10
C TRP A 48 -6.63 2.05 -0.84
N VAL A 49 -6.71 0.90 -0.14
CA VAL A 49 -5.83 0.62 1.01
C VAL A 49 -4.36 0.68 0.61
N ARG A 50 -4.02 0.06 -0.53
CA ARG A 50 -2.66 0.12 -1.08
C ARG A 50 -2.29 1.52 -1.52
N THR A 51 -3.19 2.25 -2.18
CA THR A 51 -2.94 3.63 -2.60
C THR A 51 -2.56 4.49 -1.39
N ILE A 52 -3.36 4.47 -0.33
CA ILE A 52 -3.10 5.25 0.89
C ILE A 52 -1.78 4.82 1.54
N ALA A 53 -1.52 3.51 1.65
CA ALA A 53 -0.29 3.01 2.26
C ALA A 53 0.97 3.38 1.44
N TRP A 54 0.91 3.30 0.11
CA TRP A 54 2.00 3.71 -0.77
C TRP A 54 2.21 5.23 -0.78
N THR A 55 1.13 6.02 -0.77
CA THR A 55 1.22 7.49 -0.64
C THR A 55 1.86 7.87 0.70
N GLY A 56 1.44 7.26 1.81
CA GLY A 56 2.05 7.48 3.11
C GLY A 56 3.54 7.11 3.12
N ARG A 57 3.91 5.98 2.50
CA ARG A 57 5.32 5.57 2.38
C ARG A 57 6.13 6.50 1.49
N GLY A 58 5.55 7.01 0.40
CA GLY A 58 6.15 8.02 -0.46
C GLY A 58 6.40 9.33 0.31
N LEU A 59 5.44 9.78 1.11
CA LEU A 59 5.62 10.95 1.97
C LEU A 59 6.73 10.75 3.00
N LEU A 60 6.81 9.57 3.63
CA LEU A 60 7.94 9.24 4.51
C LEU A 60 9.27 9.34 3.74
N LEU A 61 9.37 8.74 2.55
CA LEU A 61 10.59 8.82 1.74
C LEU A 61 10.95 10.26 1.37
N LEU A 62 9.98 11.11 1.03
CA LEU A 62 10.23 12.53 0.78
C LEU A 62 10.77 13.23 2.02
N VAL A 63 10.17 13.02 3.19
CA VAL A 63 10.67 13.61 4.45
C VAL A 63 12.10 13.12 4.75
N TYR A 64 12.39 11.84 4.49
CA TYR A 64 13.73 11.29 4.62
C TYR A 64 14.72 11.98 3.68
N LEU A 65 14.35 12.17 2.41
CA LEU A 65 15.20 12.84 1.41
C LEU A 65 15.48 14.30 1.79
N PHE A 66 14.46 15.07 2.16
CA PHE A 66 14.61 16.48 2.57
C PHE A 66 15.51 16.63 3.81
N GLN A 67 15.44 15.69 4.76
CA GLN A 67 16.33 15.73 5.94
C GLN A 67 17.76 15.27 5.64
N THR A 68 17.92 14.33 4.70
CA THR A 68 19.24 13.78 4.37
C THR A 68 20.01 14.67 3.40
N PHE A 69 19.31 15.40 2.53
CA PHE A 69 19.89 16.30 1.54
C PHE A 69 19.24 17.69 1.61
N PRO A 70 19.51 18.50 2.66
CA PRO A 70 18.93 19.83 2.79
C PRO A 70 19.52 20.85 1.80
N ASP A 71 20.80 20.66 1.41
CA ASP A 71 21.63 21.69 0.79
C ASP A 71 22.19 21.31 -0.60
N ARG A 72 21.42 20.54 -1.40
CA ARG A 72 21.73 20.32 -2.83
C ARG A 72 20.64 20.85 -3.73
#